data_AF-A0A358DCP8-F1
#
_entry.id   AF-A0A358DCP8-F1
#
_cell.length_a   1.000
_cell.length_b   1.000
_cell.length_c   1.000
_cell.angle_alpha   90.00
_cell.angle_beta   90.00
_cell.angle_gamma   90.00
#
_symmetry.space_group_name_H-M   'P 1'
#
loop_
_entity.id
_entity.type
_entity.pdbx_description
1 polymer ?
#
loop_
_entity_poly.entity_id
_entity_poly.type
_entity_poly.pdbx_seq_one_letter_code
_entity_poly.pdbx_strand_id
1 'polypeptide(L)' 'TYNRFIQGLNLAGVQVDRRMLAELAVNEPKVFASLVDTAKKALPSDVNAPKSA' A
#
# COMPACT_ATOMS: atom_id res chain seq x y z
N THR A 1 0.13 -6.23 6.60
CA THR A 1 1.24 -5.63 7.39
C THR A 1 1.75 -4.40 6.68
N TYR A 2 2.49 -3.53 7.36
CA TYR A 2 3.03 -2.30 6.78
C TYR A 2 3.90 -2.57 5.53
N ASN A 3 4.81 -3.56 5.59
CA ASN A 3 5.66 -3.91 4.44
C ASN A 3 4.84 -4.30 3.19
N ARG A 4 3.79 -5.12 3.36
CA ARG A 4 2.89 -5.50 2.27
C ARG A 4 2.08 -4.32 1.72
N PHE A 5 1.67 -3.40 2.59
CA PHE A 5 0.97 -2.21 2.16
C PHE A 5 1.86 -1.30 1.30
N ILE A 6 3.09 -1.03 1.73
CA ILE A 6 4.07 -0.27 0.94
C ILE A 6 4.42 -0.99 -0.37
N GLN A 7 4.57 -2.32 -0.34
CA GLN A 7 4.75 -3.12 -1.55
C GLN A 7 3.58 -2.93 -2.52
N GLY A 8 2.34 -3.03 -2.06
CA GLY A 8 1.14 -2.84 -2.87
C GLY A 8 1.04 -1.43 -3.46
N LEU A 9 1.34 -0.38 -2.68
CA LEU A 9 1.37 0.99 -3.20
C LEU A 9 2.43 1.19 -4.29
N ASN A 10 3.63 0.64 -4.10
CA ASN A 10 4.68 0.70 -5.11
C ASN A 10 4.29 -0.05 -6.40
N LEU A 11 3.65 -1.22 -6.29
CA LEU A 11 3.14 -1.98 -7.43
C LEU A 11 1.98 -1.26 -8.14
N ALA A 12 1.16 -0.52 -7.41
CA ALA A 12 0.11 0.34 -7.94
C ALA A 12 0.65 1.64 -8.58
N GLY A 13 1.97 1.89 -8.52
CA GLY A 13 2.58 3.14 -8.99
C GLY A 13 2.27 4.36 -8.13
N VAL A 14 1.77 4.16 -6.92
CA VAL A 14 1.37 5.24 -6.01
C VAL A 14 2.55 5.62 -5.13
N GLN A 15 3.20 6.74 -5.47
CA GLN A 15 4.24 7.34 -4.63
C GLN A 15 3.61 8.22 -3.56
N VAL A 16 3.70 7.81 -2.30
CA VAL A 16 3.23 8.58 -1.15
C VAL A 16 4.36 8.74 -0.15
N ASP A 17 4.55 9.95 0.36
CA ASP A 17 5.46 10.17 1.47
C ASP A 17 4.92 9.56 2.77
N ARG A 18 5.80 8.94 3.56
CA ARG A 18 5.40 8.23 4.79
C ARG A 18 4.84 9.18 5.86
N ARG A 19 5.29 10.44 5.90
CA ARG A 19 4.77 11.45 6.81
C ARG A 19 3.34 11.82 6.44
N MET A 20 3.09 12.12 5.15
CA MET A 20 1.73 12.35 4.65
C MET A 20 0.82 11.15 4.89
N LEU A 21 1.33 9.94 4.71
CA LEU A 21 0.56 8.73 4.91
C LEU A 21 0.12 8.55 6.37
N ALA A 22 0.98 8.90 7.33
CA ALA A 22 0.62 8.91 8.75
C ALA A 22 -0.43 9.97 9.08
N GLU A 23 -0.28 11.18 8.52
CA GLU A 23 -1.27 12.25 8.71
C GLU A 23 -2.63 11.89 8.10
N LEU A 24 -2.65 11.27 6.91
CA LEU A 24 -3.86 10.76 6.27
C LEU A 24 -4.50 9.63 7.09
N ALA A 25 -3.70 8.75 7.68
CA ALA A 25 -4.22 7.68 8.54
C ALA A 25 -4.94 8.24 9.79
N VAL A 26 -4.44 9.35 10.35
CA VAL A 26 -4.99 9.97 11.57
C VAL A 26 -6.19 10.88 11.25
N ASN A 27 -6.07 11.74 10.24
CA ASN A 27 -7.07 12.76 9.95
C ASN A 27 -8.13 12.29 8.96
N GLU A 28 -7.78 11.39 8.02
CA GLU A 28 -8.61 11.02 6.87
C GLU A 28 -8.75 9.49 6.72
N PRO A 29 -9.42 8.80 7.66
CA PRO A 29 -9.49 7.33 7.67
C PRO A 29 -10.19 6.75 6.43
N LYS A 30 -11.12 7.48 5.80
CA LYS A 30 -11.79 7.05 4.57
C LYS A 30 -10.83 7.04 3.36
N VAL A 31 -9.99 8.05 3.26
CA VAL A 31 -8.96 8.14 2.21
C VAL A 31 -7.91 7.05 2.43
N PHE A 32 -7.49 6.87 3.67
CA PHE A 32 -6.56 5.80 4.04
C PHE A 32 -7.10 4.41 3.69
N ALA A 33 -8.38 4.13 3.96
CA ALA A 33 -9.02 2.87 3.59
C ALA A 33 -8.97 2.62 2.06
N SER A 34 -9.22 3.67 1.26
CA SER A 34 -9.14 3.57 -0.20
C SER A 34 -7.73 3.27 -0.69
N LEU A 35 -6.70 3.85 -0.05
CA LEU A 35 -5.29 3.54 -0.35
C LEU A 35 -4.94 2.09 0.00
N VAL A 36 -5.46 1.58 1.12
CA VAL A 36 -5.28 0.17 1.52
C VAL A 36 -5.91 -0.77 0.50
N ASP A 37 -7.10 -0.47 0.00
CA ASP A 37 -7.75 -1.29 -1.02
C ASP A 37 -7.01 -1.24 -2.36
N THR A 38 -6.51 -0.08 -2.78
CA THR A 38 -5.64 0.04 -3.95
C THR A 38 -4.38 -0.80 -3.79
N ALA A 39 -3.72 -0.72 -2.64
CA ALA A 39 -2.54 -1.52 -2.35
C ALA A 39 -2.85 -3.03 -2.37
N LYS A 40 -3.97 -3.46 -1.79
CA LYS A 40 -4.40 -4.86 -1.81
C LYS A 40 -4.68 -5.37 -3.22
N LYS A 41 -5.34 -4.57 -4.07
CA LYS A 41 -5.63 -4.92 -5.46
C LYS A 41 -4.37 -5.07 -6.30
N ALA A 42 -3.31 -4.32 -5.97
CA ALA A 42 -2.03 -4.40 -6.66
C ALA A 42 -1.09 -5.48 -6.11
N LEU A 43 -1.40 -6.09 -4.97
CA LEU A 43 -0.61 -7.20 -4.45
C LEU A 43 -0.84 -8.46 -5.29
N PRO A 44 0.23 -9.24 -5.56
CA PRO A 44 0.10 -10.53 -6.21
C PRO A 44 -0.67 -11.52 -5.33
N SER A 45 -1.39 -12.45 -5.96
CA SER A 45 -2.15 -13.51 -5.29
C SER A 45 -1.27 -14.36 -4.36
N ASP A 46 0.01 -14.52 -4.72
CA ASP A 46 1.00 -15.18 -3.90
C ASP A 46 2.07 -14.17 -3.45
N VAL A 47 1.91 -13.69 -2.23
CA VAL A 47 2.80 -12.68 -1.65
C VAL A 47 4.17 -13.27 -1.24
N ASN A 48 4.30 -14.59 -1.17
CA ASN A 48 5.54 -15.27 -0.78
C ASN A 48 6.29 -15.86 -1.98
N ALA A 49 5.73 -15.73 -3.19
CA ALA A 49 6.41 -16.17 -4.40
C ALA A 49 7.78 -15.48 -4.53
N PRO A 50 8.81 -16.23 -4.96
CA PRO A 50 10.13 -15.66 -5.18
C PRO A 50 10.02 -14.54 -6.20
N LYS A 51 10.64 -13.39 -5.90
CA LYS A 51 10.76 -12.28 -6.85
C LYS A 51 11.50 -12.84 -8.07
N SER A 52 10.82 -13.02 -9.20
CA SER A 52 11.46 -13.47 -10.43
C SER A 52 12.64 -12.53 -10.73
N ALA A 53 13.82 -13.12 -10.89
CA ALA A 53 15.10 -12.45 -11.04
C ALA A 53 15.16 -11.60 -12.32
#